data_AF-H3ARX3-F1
#
_entry.id   AF-H3ARX3-F1
#
_cell.length_a   1.000
_cell.length_b   1.000
_cell.length_c   1.000
_cell.angle_alpha   90.00
_cell.angle_beta   90.00
_cell.angle_gamma   90.00
#
_symmetry.space_group_name_H-M   'P 1'
#
loop_
_entity.id
_entity.type
_entity.pdbx_description
1 polymer ?
#
loop_
_entity_poly.entity_id
_entity_poly.type
_entity_poly.pdbx_seq_one_letter_code
_entity_poly.pdbx_strand_id
1 'polypeptide(L)'
;AHQKLQSLGGGGFDSEMAEAEISNIPEYETVELNTKVFHVGSFANKWRETLEEGDLSLEEDEKLATVEEEDAKVAKEMGISEETAAELRLVCSVDTLRCAGDDNPNVIPDDTDLVTLGSLTH
;
A
#
# COMPACT_ATOMS: atom_id res chain seq x y z
N ALA A 1 -63.67 20.30 -6.96
CA ALA A 1 -63.70 20.02 -8.41
C ALA A 1 -62.29 20.17 -8.96
N HIS A 2 -61.80 19.14 -9.66
CA HIS A 2 -60.54 19.07 -10.42
C HIS A 2 -59.25 19.23 -9.59
N GLN A 3 -58.21 18.41 -9.77
CA GLN A 3 -57.61 18.06 -11.05
C GLN A 3 -56.80 16.76 -10.95
N LYS A 4 -56.99 15.92 -11.96
CA LYS A 4 -56.32 14.65 -12.23
C LYS A 4 -55.15 14.97 -13.15
N LEU A 5 -53.94 14.51 -12.81
CA LEU A 5 -52.84 14.38 -13.76
C LEU A 5 -52.41 12.92 -13.77
N GLN A 6 -52.92 12.22 -14.78
CA GLN A 6 -52.31 10.99 -15.27
C GLN A 6 -51.09 11.40 -16.10
N SER A 7 -49.93 10.85 -15.77
CA SER A 7 -48.81 10.75 -16.71
C SER A 7 -48.64 9.27 -17.04
N LEU A 8 -48.91 8.92 -18.29
CA LEU A 8 -48.56 7.64 -18.89
C LEU A 8 -47.17 7.78 -19.52
N GLY A 9 -46.36 6.73 -19.38
CA GLY A 9 -45.37 6.37 -20.39
C GLY A 9 -43.95 6.31 -19.88
N GLY A 10 -43.36 5.12 -19.99
CA GLY A 10 -41.93 4.89 -19.82
C GLY A 10 -41.67 3.47 -19.37
N GLY A 11 -41.74 2.51 -20.29
CA GLY A 11 -41.22 1.16 -20.03
C GLY A 11 -39.74 1.26 -19.69
N GLY A 12 -39.40 0.92 -18.46
CA GLY A 12 -38.06 0.58 -18.04
C GLY A 12 -38.03 -0.92 -17.88
N PHE A 13 -37.23 -1.57 -18.68
CA PHE A 13 -36.89 -2.97 -18.54
C PHE A 13 -36.33 -3.15 -17.13
N ASP A 14 -37.10 -3.75 -16.21
CA ASP A 14 -36.59 -4.23 -14.93
C ASP A 14 -35.63 -5.38 -15.24
N SER A 15 -34.45 -5.04 -15.76
CA SER A 15 -33.26 -5.85 -15.61
C SER A 15 -32.90 -5.74 -14.16
N GLU A 16 -33.60 -6.53 -13.34
CA GLU A 16 -33.12 -6.97 -12.04
C GLU A 16 -31.87 -7.83 -12.31
N MET A 17 -30.79 -7.17 -12.74
CA MET A 17 -29.46 -7.63 -12.40
C MET A 17 -29.46 -7.56 -10.90
N ALA A 18 -29.62 -8.71 -10.26
CA ALA A 18 -29.19 -8.88 -8.88
C ALA A 18 -27.83 -8.18 -8.79
N GLU A 19 -27.81 -7.04 -8.09
CA GLU A 19 -26.56 -6.45 -7.65
C GLU A 19 -25.95 -7.55 -6.80
N ALA A 20 -25.08 -8.36 -7.40
CA ALA A 20 -24.28 -9.32 -6.67
C ALA A 20 -23.63 -8.46 -5.60
N GLU A 21 -24.01 -8.69 -4.33
CA GLU A 21 -23.49 -7.91 -3.22
C GLU A 21 -21.98 -7.88 -3.39
N ILE A 22 -21.44 -6.71 -3.73
CA ILE A 22 -20.02 -6.58 -4.05
C ILE A 22 -19.31 -6.87 -2.73
N SER A 23 -18.79 -8.09 -2.61
CA SER A 23 -18.02 -8.50 -1.45
C SER A 23 -16.82 -7.57 -1.37
N ASN A 24 -16.76 -6.81 -0.28
CA ASN A 24 -15.68 -5.85 -0.04
C ASN A 24 -14.41 -6.52 0.49
N ILE A 25 -14.39 -7.86 0.50
CA ILE A 25 -13.26 -8.69 0.87
C ILE A 25 -12.75 -9.35 -0.42
N PRO A 26 -11.48 -9.15 -0.79
CA PRO A 26 -10.87 -9.80 -1.95
C PRO A 26 -10.97 -11.32 -1.81
N GLU A 27 -11.55 -11.96 -2.81
CA GLU A 27 -11.52 -13.41 -2.92
C GLU A 27 -10.27 -13.81 -3.73
N TYR A 28 -9.47 -14.71 -3.18
CA TYR A 28 -8.28 -15.20 -3.87
C TYR A 28 -8.69 -16.00 -5.10
N GLU A 29 -8.20 -15.57 -6.26
CA GLU A 29 -8.36 -16.25 -7.55
C GLU A 29 -7.07 -17.01 -7.91
N THR A 30 -7.09 -17.73 -9.03
CA THR A 30 -5.86 -18.32 -9.58
C THR A 30 -4.84 -17.22 -9.84
N VAL A 31 -3.56 -17.52 -9.58
CA VAL A 31 -2.46 -16.59 -9.86
C VAL A 31 -2.61 -16.09 -11.30
N GLU A 32 -2.56 -14.76 -11.48
CA GLU A 32 -2.76 -14.01 -12.75
C GLU A 32 -4.22 -13.69 -13.15
N LEU A 33 -5.23 -14.13 -12.39
CA LEU A 33 -6.63 -13.73 -12.61
C LEU A 33 -7.06 -12.65 -11.59
N ASN A 34 -7.66 -11.56 -12.08
CA ASN A 34 -8.27 -10.52 -11.24
C ASN A 34 -9.63 -10.11 -11.85
N THR A 35 -10.64 -10.96 -11.72
CA THR A 35 -11.96 -10.76 -12.36
C THR A 35 -13.00 -10.14 -11.43
N LYS A 36 -12.84 -10.31 -10.11
CA LYS A 36 -13.77 -9.76 -9.11
C LYS A 36 -13.40 -8.33 -8.72
N VAL A 37 -14.38 -7.45 -8.86
CA VAL A 37 -14.29 -6.06 -8.40
C VAL A 37 -14.50 -6.01 -6.89
N PHE A 38 -13.68 -5.25 -6.18
CA PHE A 38 -13.86 -4.90 -4.78
C PHE A 38 -13.47 -3.44 -4.54
N HIS A 39 -14.01 -2.83 -3.49
CA HIS A 39 -13.65 -1.47 -3.12
C HIS A 39 -12.46 -1.46 -2.16
N VAL A 40 -11.33 -0.90 -2.61
CA VAL A 40 -10.08 -0.82 -1.85
C VAL A 40 -10.27 -0.12 -0.50
N GLY A 41 -11.09 0.93 -0.44
CA GLY A 41 -11.34 1.66 0.81
C GLY A 41 -12.10 0.82 1.85
N SER A 42 -12.98 -0.07 1.41
CA SER A 42 -13.73 -0.97 2.30
C SER A 42 -12.83 -2.06 2.86
N PHE A 43 -11.97 -2.62 2.03
CA PHE A 43 -10.93 -3.56 2.45
C PHE A 43 -9.96 -2.92 3.45
N ALA A 44 -9.49 -1.70 3.17
CA ALA A 44 -8.62 -0.96 4.07
C ALA A 44 -9.28 -0.65 5.42
N ASN A 45 -10.59 -0.34 5.44
CA ASN A 45 -11.35 -0.18 6.68
C ASN A 45 -11.38 -1.48 7.48
N LYS A 46 -11.64 -2.62 6.83
CA LYS A 46 -11.67 -3.92 7.53
C LYS A 46 -10.32 -4.36 8.06
N TRP A 47 -9.24 -4.09 7.34
CA TRP A 47 -7.89 -4.26 7.87
C TRP A 47 -7.66 -3.41 9.12
N ARG A 48 -8.02 -2.12 9.11
CA ARG A 48 -7.89 -1.26 10.30
C ARG A 48 -8.75 -1.69 11.49
N GLU A 49 -9.94 -2.24 11.23
CA GLU A 49 -10.82 -2.76 12.29
C GLU A 49 -10.33 -4.10 12.87
N THR A 50 -9.55 -4.87 12.10
CA THR A 50 -9.15 -6.24 12.45
C THR A 50 -7.74 -6.30 13.05
N LEU A 51 -6.81 -5.47 12.57
CA LEU A 51 -5.43 -5.46 13.05
C LEU A 51 -5.38 -4.97 14.49
N GLU A 52 -4.78 -5.78 15.36
CA GLU A 52 -4.52 -5.39 16.74
C GLU A 52 -3.30 -4.48 16.82
N GLU A 53 -3.14 -3.72 17.93
CA GLU A 53 -1.98 -2.84 18.12
C GLU A 53 -0.64 -3.60 17.99
N GLY A 54 -0.60 -4.88 18.36
CA GLY A 54 0.59 -5.74 18.20
C GLY A 54 0.83 -6.26 16.77
N ASP A 55 -0.17 -6.19 15.89
CA ASP A 55 0.01 -6.50 14.45
C ASP A 55 0.53 -5.29 13.68
N LEU A 56 0.37 -4.10 14.25
CA LEU A 56 0.94 -2.89 13.71
C LEU A 56 2.44 -2.91 14.05
N SER A 57 3.29 -2.94 13.03
CA SER A 57 4.73 -2.63 13.17
C SER A 57 4.98 -1.14 13.49
N LEU A 58 3.96 -0.45 14.03
CA LEU A 58 4.07 0.88 14.60
C LEU A 58 4.63 0.71 16.01
N GLU A 59 5.88 0.27 16.10
CA GLU A 59 6.61 0.39 17.35
C GLU A 59 6.87 1.89 17.56
N GLU A 60 5.94 2.57 18.24
CA GLU A 60 6.32 3.68 19.11
C GLU A 60 7.06 3.11 20.32
N ASP A 61 8.12 2.31 20.09
CA ASP A 61 9.17 2.13 21.09
C ASP A 61 10.04 3.39 21.04
N GLU A 62 9.40 4.51 21.38
CA GLU A 62 9.98 5.78 21.74
C GLU A 62 10.67 5.68 23.12
N LYS A 63 11.23 4.50 23.44
CA LYS A 63 12.41 4.49 24.29
C LYS A 63 13.48 5.10 23.42
N LEU A 64 13.86 6.31 23.79
CA LEU A 64 15.00 7.09 23.30
C LEU A 64 16.30 6.27 23.43
N ALA A 65 16.38 5.14 22.74
CA ALA A 65 17.60 4.40 22.59
C ALA A 65 18.52 5.36 21.86
N THR A 66 19.63 5.68 22.50
CA THR A 66 20.59 6.54 21.84
C THR A 66 21.07 5.84 20.57
N VAL A 67 21.50 6.62 19.59
CA VAL A 67 22.06 6.09 18.34
C VAL A 67 23.16 5.04 18.60
N GLU A 68 23.90 5.17 19.71
CA GLU A 68 24.91 4.21 20.16
C GLU A 68 24.31 2.90 20.73
N GLU A 69 23.15 2.97 21.41
CA GLU A 69 22.46 1.78 21.90
C GLU A 69 21.84 0.95 20.76
N GLU A 70 21.37 1.63 19.72
CA GLU A 70 20.91 0.99 18.49
C GLU A 70 22.07 0.30 17.75
N ASP A 71 23.18 1.01 17.55
CA ASP A 71 24.38 0.46 16.93
C ASP A 71 24.93 -0.76 17.68
N ALA A 72 24.97 -0.72 19.01
CA ALA A 72 25.41 -1.85 19.82
C ALA A 72 24.48 -3.06 19.65
N LYS A 73 23.17 -2.83 19.53
CA LYS A 73 22.18 -3.89 19.25
C LYS A 73 22.40 -4.49 17.87
N VAL A 74 22.56 -3.64 16.84
CA VAL A 74 22.83 -4.07 15.46
C VAL A 74 24.15 -4.84 15.37
N ALA A 75 25.21 -4.34 16.03
CA ALA A 75 26.51 -5.00 16.08
C ALA A 75 26.40 -6.41 16.66
N LYS A 76 25.67 -6.55 17.77
CA LYS A 76 25.43 -7.84 18.43
C LYS A 76 24.58 -8.78 17.57
N GLU A 77 23.53 -8.28 16.92
CA GLU A 77 22.63 -9.07 16.08
C GLU A 77 23.33 -9.60 14.82
N MET A 78 24.14 -8.74 14.19
CA MET A 78 24.86 -9.06 12.95
C MET A 78 26.21 -9.75 13.19
N GLY A 79 26.65 -9.85 14.46
CA GLY A 79 27.95 -10.41 14.82
C GLY A 79 29.15 -9.60 14.33
N ILE A 80 28.98 -8.27 14.20
CA ILE A 80 30.00 -7.32 13.76
C ILE A 80 30.51 -6.47 14.92
N SER A 81 31.60 -5.71 14.70
CA SER A 81 32.08 -4.77 15.70
C SER A 81 31.20 -3.51 15.78
N GLU A 82 31.20 -2.83 16.93
CA GLU A 82 30.52 -1.53 17.10
C GLU A 82 31.05 -0.49 16.10
N GLU A 83 32.36 -0.51 15.81
CA GLU A 83 32.96 0.34 14.77
C GLU A 83 32.35 0.08 13.39
N THR A 84 32.18 -1.20 13.02
CA THR A 84 31.55 -1.58 11.74
C THR A 84 30.07 -1.19 11.71
N ALA A 85 29.35 -1.27 12.83
CA ALA A 85 27.96 -0.79 12.90
C ALA A 85 27.87 0.73 12.70
N ALA A 86 28.79 1.49 13.30
CA ALA A 86 28.87 2.94 13.12
C ALA A 86 29.22 3.33 11.66
N GLU A 87 30.09 2.57 11.00
CA GLU A 87 30.37 2.73 9.57
C GLU A 87 29.14 2.44 8.71
N LEU A 88 28.41 1.36 9.01
CA LEU A 88 27.17 1.01 8.31
C LEU A 88 26.12 2.11 8.46
N ARG A 89 25.94 2.67 9.66
CA ARG A 89 25.05 3.81 9.87
C ARG A 89 25.47 5.01 9.03
N LEU A 90 26.77 5.31 8.93
CA LEU A 90 27.24 6.43 8.13
C LEU A 90 26.88 6.27 6.64
N VAL A 91 27.10 5.06 6.08
CA VAL A 91 26.83 4.80 4.65
C VAL A 91 25.35 4.60 4.36
N CYS A 92 24.58 4.09 5.32
CA CYS A 92 23.14 3.86 5.22
C CYS A 92 22.31 5.02 5.81
N SER A 93 22.93 6.14 6.19
CA SER A 93 22.19 7.28 6.73
C SER A 93 21.29 7.88 5.66
N VAL A 94 20.16 8.46 6.08
CA VAL A 94 19.24 9.14 5.16
C VAL A 94 19.96 10.21 4.34
N ASP A 95 20.89 10.94 4.95
CA ASP A 95 21.66 11.98 4.26
C ASP A 95 22.61 11.41 3.20
N THR A 96 23.16 10.21 3.42
CA THR A 96 24.01 9.51 2.45
C THR A 96 23.21 8.82 1.35
N LEU A 97 22.05 8.24 1.70
CA LEU A 97 21.18 7.52 0.77
C LEU A 97 20.29 8.43 -0.07
N ARG A 98 20.02 9.66 0.39
CA ARG A 98 19.24 10.65 -0.36
C ARG A 98 19.99 11.02 -1.64
N CYS A 99 19.30 10.87 -2.77
CA CYS A 99 19.82 11.27 -4.06
C CYS A 99 20.06 12.79 -4.09
N ALA A 100 21.11 13.23 -4.79
CA ALA A 100 21.34 14.65 -4.99
C ALA A 100 20.36 15.19 -6.04
N GLY A 101 19.24 15.77 -5.60
CA GLY A 101 18.23 16.34 -6.50
C GLY A 101 16.98 16.85 -5.78
N ASP A 102 16.10 17.51 -6.53
CA ASP A 102 14.71 17.75 -6.10
C ASP A 102 13.96 16.43 -6.29
N ASP A 103 14.06 15.53 -5.30
CA ASP A 103 13.33 14.27 -5.24
C ASP A 103 11.83 14.56 -4.97
N ASN A 104 11.18 15.28 -5.89
CA ASN A 104 9.75 15.45 -5.84
C ASN A 104 9.12 14.10 -6.20
N PRO A 105 8.47 13.39 -5.25
CA PRO A 105 7.89 12.07 -5.52
C PRO A 105 6.74 12.12 -6.54
N ASN A 106 6.29 13.33 -6.93
CA ASN A 106 5.26 13.55 -7.93
C ASN A 106 5.83 13.81 -9.34
N VAL A 107 7.16 13.83 -9.51
CA VAL A 107 7.81 14.04 -10.81
C VAL A 107 8.50 12.75 -11.22
N ILE A 108 8.01 12.15 -12.28
CA ILE A 108 8.63 10.96 -12.90
C ILE A 108 9.79 11.47 -13.79
N PRO A 109 11.03 10.99 -13.58
CA PRO A 109 12.16 11.37 -14.44
C PRO A 109 11.94 10.93 -15.89
N ASP A 110 12.33 11.77 -16.85
CA ASP A 110 12.14 11.51 -18.29
C ASP A 110 12.84 10.22 -18.79
N ASP A 111 13.87 9.75 -18.07
CA ASP A 111 14.65 8.55 -18.39
C ASP A 111 14.13 7.26 -17.71
N THR A 112 12.88 7.25 -17.23
CA THR A 112 12.27 6.03 -16.66
C THR A 112 11.77 5.07 -17.74
N ASP A 113 12.70 4.43 -18.44
CA ASP A 113 12.41 3.21 -19.17
C ASP A 113 12.05 2.12 -18.15
N LEU A 114 10.76 1.99 -17.84
CA LEU A 114 10.23 0.92 -17.02
C LEU A 114 10.42 -0.40 -17.77
N VAL A 115 11.49 -1.12 -17.46
CA VAL A 115 11.73 -2.46 -17.98
C VAL A 115 10.68 -3.40 -17.37
N THR A 116 9.56 -3.55 -18.05
CA THR A 116 8.58 -4.59 -17.73
C THR A 116 9.15 -5.95 -18.15
N LEU A 117 8.99 -6.98 -17.32
CA LEU A 117 9.47 -8.35 -17.56
C LEU A 117 8.89 -9.06 -18.81
N GLY A 118 8.14 -8.35 -19.66
CA GLY A 118 7.47 -8.89 -20.86
C GLY A 118 8.23 -8.68 -22.18
N SER A 119 9.36 -7.98 -22.21
CA SER A 119 10.06 -7.65 -23.47
C SER A 119 11.12 -8.67 -23.90
N LEU A 120 11.23 -9.83 -23.23
CA LEU A 120 12.03 -10.95 -23.73
C LEU A 120 11.19 -11.85 -24.66
N THR A 121 10.74 -11.31 -25.79
CA THR A 121 10.29 -12.13 -26.92
C THR A 121 11.41 -12.22 -27.94
N HIS A 122 11.81 -13.46 -28.19
CA HIS A 122 12.98 -13.88 -28.96
C HIS A 122 12.74 -13.86 -30.48
#